data_AF-A0AAW6XLQ1-F1
#
_entry.id   AF-A0AAW6XLQ1-F1
#
_cell.length_a   1.000
_cell.length_b   1.000
_cell.length_c   1.000
_cell.angle_alpha   90.00
_cell.angle_beta   90.00
_cell.angle_gamma   90.00
#
_symmetry.space_group_name_H-M   'P 1'
#
loop_
_entity.id
_entity.type
_entity.pdbx_description
1 polymer ?
#
loop_
_entity_poly.entity_id
_entity_poly.type
_entity_poly.pdbx_seq_one_letter_code
_entity_poly.pdbx_strand_id
1 'polypeptide(L)'
;NREAGSFFFLGELLVDIPLPVDQPVEEGCGKCVACMTICPTGAIVEPYTVDARRCISYLTIELEGAIPEELRPLMGNRIYGCDDCQLICPWNRYSQLTTEDDFSPRKPLHAPELIELF
;
A
#
# COMPACT_ATOMS: atom_id res chain seq x y z
N ASN A 1 12.72 -0.75 -2.15
CA ASN A 1 14.00 -1.24 -1.59
C ASN A 1 14.42 -2.48 -2.38
N ARG A 2 15.68 -2.56 -2.85
CA ARG A 2 16.15 -3.67 -3.72
C ARG A 2 16.22 -5.02 -2.98
N GLU A 3 16.41 -5.01 -1.67
CA GLU A 3 16.56 -6.20 -0.84
C GLU A 3 15.27 -6.53 -0.09
N ALA A 4 14.44 -5.54 0.23
CA ALA A 4 13.23 -5.73 1.04
C ALA A 4 11.90 -5.48 0.29
N GLY A 5 11.93 -5.07 -0.98
CA GLY A 5 10.71 -4.70 -1.70
C GLY A 5 10.08 -3.41 -1.18
N SER A 6 8.78 -3.43 -0.88
CA SER A 6 7.97 -2.30 -0.38
C SER A 6 7.14 -2.62 0.87
N PHE A 7 7.21 -3.85 1.39
CA PHE A 7 6.53 -4.25 2.61
C PHE A 7 7.33 -3.87 3.86
N PHE A 8 7.39 -2.57 4.14
CA PHE A 8 8.00 -2.04 5.36
C PHE A 8 7.29 -0.76 5.80
N PHE A 9 7.41 -0.46 7.10
CA PHE A 9 6.97 0.81 7.65
C PHE A 9 8.08 1.85 7.53
N LEU A 10 7.68 3.11 7.36
CA LEU A 10 8.57 4.26 7.43
C LEU A 10 8.37 4.97 8.76
N GLY A 11 9.46 5.38 9.38
CA GLY A 11 9.47 6.21 10.57
C GLY A 11 10.59 7.22 10.48
N GLU A 12 10.38 8.40 11.05
CA GLU A 12 11.36 9.48 11.08
C GLU A 12 11.56 9.96 12.52
N LEU A 13 12.80 10.37 12.83
CA LEU A 13 13.17 10.96 14.12
C LEU A 13 13.86 12.29 13.87
N LEU A 14 13.25 13.38 14.32
CA LEU A 14 13.85 14.71 14.23
C LEU A 14 14.87 14.87 15.35
N VAL A 15 16.10 15.23 14.96
CA VAL A 15 17.22 15.45 15.88
C VAL A 15 17.88 16.80 15.60
N ASP A 16 18.47 17.39 16.64
CA ASP A 16 19.26 18.61 16.55
C ASP A 16 20.78 18.34 16.40
N ILE A 17 21.14 17.06 16.25
CA ILE A 17 22.52 16.61 16.06
C ILE A 17 22.83 16.60 14.55
N PRO A 18 23.95 17.20 14.10
CA PRO A 18 24.32 17.22 12.69
C PRO A 18 24.84 15.85 12.23
N LEU A 19 23.94 14.96 11.82
CA LEU A 19 24.27 13.67 11.26
C LEU A 19 24.73 13.79 9.79
N PRO A 20 25.62 12.90 9.30
CA PRO A 20 25.92 12.82 7.88
C PRO A 20 24.67 12.53 7.07
N VAL A 21 24.48 13.25 5.96
CA VAL A 21 23.36 13.05 5.04
C VAL A 21 23.72 11.95 4.04
N ASP A 22 22.78 11.04 3.79
CA ASP A 22 22.92 9.99 2.80
C ASP A 22 22.66 10.51 1.38
N GLN A 23 22.71 9.61 0.39
CA GLN A 23 22.38 9.93 -0.99
C GLN A 23 21.05 9.29 -1.36
N PRO A 24 20.21 9.97 -2.15
CA PRO A 24 18.99 9.39 -2.68
C PRO A 24 19.28 8.09 -3.44
N VAL A 25 18.39 7.12 -3.30
CA VAL A 25 18.44 5.87 -4.08
C VAL A 25 17.99 6.13 -5.51
N GLU A 26 18.63 5.45 -6.47
CA GLU A 26 18.17 5.46 -7.86
C GLU A 26 16.85 4.70 -8.02
N GLU A 27 16.04 5.13 -8.99
CA GLU A 27 14.82 4.42 -9.37
C GLU A 27 15.12 3.01 -9.90
N GLY A 28 14.18 2.08 -9.73
CA GLY A 28 14.33 0.69 -10.15
C GLY A 28 13.14 0.13 -10.92
N CYS A 29 12.19 0.97 -11.32
CA CYS A 29 11.01 0.56 -12.07
C CYS A 29 11.34 0.39 -13.56
N GLY A 30 12.24 1.21 -14.12
CA GLY A 30 12.59 1.17 -15.54
C GLY A 30 11.35 1.34 -16.43
N LYS A 31 11.05 0.33 -17.27
CA LYS A 31 9.87 0.32 -18.17
C LYS A 31 8.65 -0.40 -17.58
N CYS A 32 8.71 -0.83 -16.32
CA CYS A 32 7.62 -1.58 -15.69
C CYS A 32 6.38 -0.68 -15.48
N VAL A 33 5.20 -1.19 -15.83
CA VAL A 33 3.90 -0.54 -15.61
C VAL A 33 2.92 -1.42 -14.84
N ALA A 34 3.39 -2.50 -14.21
CA ALA A 34 2.54 -3.54 -13.64
C ALA A 34 1.54 -3.01 -12.58
N CYS A 35 1.99 -2.12 -11.70
CA CYS A 35 1.12 -1.49 -10.69
C CYS A 35 0.03 -0.62 -11.31
N MET A 36 0.34 0.12 -12.37
CA MET A 36 -0.62 0.94 -13.11
C MET A 36 -1.67 0.05 -13.80
N THR A 37 -1.22 -1.03 -14.45
CA THR A 37 -2.11 -1.95 -15.17
C THR A 37 -3.08 -2.70 -14.25
N ILE A 38 -2.64 -3.11 -13.05
CA ILE A 38 -3.50 -3.88 -12.14
C ILE A 38 -4.46 -3.01 -11.33
N CYS A 39 -4.17 -1.72 -11.16
CA CYS A 39 -4.92 -0.84 -10.28
C CYS A 39 -6.40 -0.80 -10.68
N PRO A 40 -7.35 -1.33 -9.87
CA PRO A 40 -8.73 -1.55 -10.32
C PRO A 40 -9.47 -0.28 -10.72
N THR A 41 -9.11 0.84 -10.10
CA THR A 41 -9.71 2.15 -10.32
C THR A 41 -8.87 3.06 -11.21
N GLY A 42 -7.71 2.59 -11.69
CA GLY A 42 -6.77 3.43 -12.43
C GLY A 42 -6.29 4.64 -11.62
N ALA A 43 -6.09 4.47 -10.30
CA ALA A 43 -5.65 5.55 -9.42
C ALA A 43 -4.19 5.97 -9.66
N ILE A 44 -3.35 5.09 -10.21
CA ILE A 44 -1.99 5.45 -10.61
C ILE A 44 -2.06 5.99 -12.05
N VAL A 45 -2.13 7.30 -12.19
CA VAL A 45 -2.45 7.99 -13.45
C VAL A 45 -1.24 8.17 -14.37
N GLU A 46 -0.04 8.18 -13.79
CA GLU A 46 1.25 8.21 -14.45
C GLU A 46 2.33 7.66 -13.48
N PRO A 47 3.57 7.37 -13.93
CA PRO A 47 4.61 6.91 -13.03
C PRO A 47 4.79 7.85 -11.83
N TYR A 48 4.73 7.28 -10.63
CA TYR A 48 4.91 7.98 -9.35
C TYR A 48 3.82 9.00 -8.95
N THR A 49 2.71 9.06 -9.70
CA THR A 49 1.58 9.95 -9.37
C THR A 49 0.31 9.13 -9.11
N VAL A 50 -0.29 9.36 -7.94
CA VAL A 50 -1.54 8.70 -7.52
C VAL A 50 -2.64 9.73 -7.33
N ASP A 51 -3.79 9.53 -8.00
CA ASP A 51 -5.03 10.22 -7.67
C ASP A 51 -5.69 9.53 -6.47
N ALA A 52 -5.46 10.08 -5.27
CA ALA A 52 -6.00 9.55 -4.02
C ALA A 52 -7.53 9.42 -4.04
N ARG A 53 -8.25 10.30 -4.76
CA ARG A 53 -9.73 10.27 -4.83
C ARG A 53 -10.27 9.00 -5.49
N ARG A 54 -9.40 8.26 -6.20
CA ARG A 54 -9.72 6.97 -6.83
C ARG A 54 -9.03 5.79 -6.13
N CYS A 55 -8.05 6.04 -5.26
CA CYS A 55 -7.26 5.00 -4.62
C CYS A 55 -8.11 4.23 -3.60
N ILE A 56 -8.22 2.90 -3.75
CA ILE A 56 -9.00 2.06 -2.83
C ILE A 56 -8.52 2.23 -1.38
N SER A 57 -7.20 2.35 -1.17
CA SER A 57 -6.64 2.56 0.17
C SER A 57 -7.19 3.86 0.80
N TYR A 58 -7.15 4.98 0.07
CA TYR A 58 -7.73 6.24 0.54
C TYR A 58 -9.25 6.13 0.76
N LEU A 59 -9.97 5.53 -0.19
CA LEU A 59 -11.43 5.39 -0.14
C LEU A 59 -11.93 4.57 1.05
N THR A 60 -11.11 3.65 1.57
CA THR A 60 -11.47 2.75 2.67
C THR A 60 -10.91 3.20 4.03
N ILE A 61 -9.94 4.11 4.05
CA ILE A 61 -9.26 4.55 5.28
C ILE A 61 -9.56 6.03 5.61
N GLU A 62 -9.43 6.91 4.61
CA GLU A 62 -9.35 8.36 4.83
C GLU A 62 -10.57 9.13 4.29
N LEU A 63 -11.33 8.56 3.35
CA LEU A 63 -12.51 9.23 2.81
C LEU A 63 -13.56 9.46 3.90
N GLU A 64 -13.90 10.72 4.12
CA GLU A 64 -15.06 11.09 4.92
C GLU A 64 -16.35 10.84 4.12
N GLY A 65 -17.18 9.91 4.62
CA GLY A 65 -18.50 9.63 4.05
C GLY A 65 -18.53 8.39 3.16
N ALA A 66 -19.48 8.36 2.21
CA ALA A 66 -19.72 7.19 1.39
C ALA A 66 -18.84 7.18 0.14
N ILE A 67 -18.29 6.01 -0.19
CA ILE A 67 -17.57 5.77 -1.46
C ILE A 67 -18.50 6.10 -2.64
N PRO A 68 -18.05 6.87 -3.65
CA PRO A 68 -18.81 7.16 -4.87
C PRO A 68 -19.36 5.89 -5.53
N GLU A 69 -20.61 5.93 -5.97
CA GLU A 69 -21.34 4.74 -6.44
C GLU A 69 -20.64 4.04 -7.60
N GLU A 70 -20.05 4.80 -8.51
CA GLU A 70 -19.31 4.31 -9.67
C GLU A 70 -18.03 3.56 -9.29
N LEU A 71 -17.48 3.79 -8.10
CA LEU A 71 -16.28 3.11 -7.61
C LEU A 71 -16.61 1.87 -6.78
N ARG A 72 -17.80 1.77 -6.19
CA ARG A 72 -18.17 0.66 -5.28
C ARG A 72 -17.97 -0.74 -5.88
N PRO A 73 -18.36 -1.03 -7.14
CA PRO A 73 -18.13 -2.35 -7.72
C PRO A 73 -16.65 -2.75 -7.82
N LEU A 74 -15.74 -1.76 -7.86
CA LEU A 74 -14.30 -1.96 -8.01
C LEU A 74 -13.60 -2.26 -6.67
N MET A 75 -14.28 -2.08 -5.53
CA MET A 75 -13.71 -2.38 -4.21
C MET A 75 -13.53 -3.89 -3.99
N GLY A 76 -14.41 -4.69 -4.60
CA GLY A 76 -14.48 -6.13 -4.33
C GLY A 76 -14.84 -6.39 -2.86
N ASN A 77 -14.03 -7.17 -2.17
CA ASN A 77 -14.17 -7.48 -0.74
C ASN A 77 -13.19 -6.69 0.15
N ARG A 78 -12.55 -5.63 -0.37
CA ARG A 78 -11.61 -4.79 0.40
C ARG A 78 -12.40 -3.87 1.31
N ILE A 79 -12.23 -4.03 2.62
CA ILE A 79 -12.90 -3.22 3.65
C ILE A 79 -11.95 -2.27 4.38
N TYR A 80 -10.63 -2.44 4.24
CA TYR A 80 -9.60 -1.57 4.80
C TYR A 80 -8.29 -1.72 4.00
N GLY A 81 -7.84 -0.65 3.35
CA GLY A 81 -6.61 -0.66 2.56
C GLY A 81 -6.72 -1.40 1.22
N CYS A 82 -5.62 -1.40 0.47
CA CYS A 82 -5.48 -2.15 -0.78
C CYS A 82 -4.00 -2.38 -1.11
N ASP A 83 -3.64 -3.65 -1.34
CA ASP A 83 -2.26 -4.04 -1.61
C ASP A 83 -2.00 -4.38 -3.09
N ASP A 84 -2.99 -4.27 -3.99
CA ASP A 84 -2.88 -4.78 -5.37
C ASP A 84 -1.62 -4.27 -6.12
N CYS A 85 -1.33 -2.98 -5.98
CA CYS A 85 -0.16 -2.36 -6.61
C CYS A 85 1.17 -2.84 -6.03
N GLN A 86 1.18 -3.26 -4.76
CA GLN A 86 2.32 -3.86 -4.10
C GLN A 86 2.42 -5.35 -4.44
N LEU A 87 1.33 -6.11 -4.37
CA LEU A 87 1.30 -7.55 -4.65
C LEU A 87 1.78 -7.88 -6.06
N ILE A 88 1.52 -7.01 -7.04
CA ILE A 88 2.02 -7.19 -8.42
C ILE A 88 3.46 -6.71 -8.62
N CYS A 89 4.04 -5.95 -7.68
CA CYS A 89 5.34 -5.33 -7.85
C CYS A 89 6.45 -6.39 -7.87
N PRO A 90 7.28 -6.46 -8.93
CA PRO A 90 8.30 -7.51 -9.06
C PRO A 90 9.37 -7.44 -7.97
N TRP A 91 9.58 -6.27 -7.35
CA TRP A 91 10.54 -6.08 -6.26
C TRP A 91 10.07 -6.72 -4.94
N ASN A 92 8.78 -6.96 -4.76
CA ASN A 92 8.27 -7.59 -3.53
C ASN A 92 8.58 -9.08 -3.43
N ARG A 93 9.11 -9.69 -4.49
CA ARG A 93 9.66 -11.05 -4.42
C ARG A 93 10.88 -11.18 -3.49
N TYR A 94 11.53 -10.05 -3.19
CA TYR A 94 12.71 -10.00 -2.31
C TYR A 94 12.32 -9.75 -0.85
N SER A 95 11.06 -9.36 -0.57
CA SER A 95 10.57 -9.17 0.78
C SER A 95 10.60 -10.47 1.59
N GLN A 96 10.98 -10.36 2.87
CA GLN A 96 10.97 -11.47 3.81
C GLN A 96 9.84 -11.28 4.83
N LEU A 97 9.33 -12.40 5.35
CA LEU A 97 8.41 -12.35 6.48
C LEU A 97 9.17 -11.86 7.72
N THR A 98 8.55 -10.96 8.46
CA THR A 98 9.10 -10.49 9.73
C THR A 98 9.13 -11.61 10.77
N THR A 99 10.11 -11.56 11.66
CA THR A 99 10.18 -12.41 12.85
C THR A 99 9.55 -11.75 14.08
N GLU A 100 9.06 -10.51 13.95
CA GLU A 100 8.43 -9.80 15.06
C GLU A 100 6.95 -10.15 15.19
N ASP A 101 6.63 -10.83 16.28
CA ASP A 101 5.30 -11.36 16.58
C ASP A 101 4.22 -10.26 16.62
N ASP A 102 4.59 -9.04 17.07
CA ASP A 102 3.67 -7.89 17.17
C ASP A 102 3.10 -7.43 15.82
N PHE A 103 3.76 -7.78 14.70
CA PHE A 103 3.25 -7.49 13.36
C PHE A 103 2.32 -8.58 12.81
N SER A 104 2.09 -9.66 13.55
CA SER A 104 1.12 -10.68 13.17
C SER A 104 -0.30 -10.14 13.29
N PRO A 105 -1.19 -10.42 12.32
CA PRO A 105 -2.60 -10.06 12.43
C PRO A 105 -3.22 -10.62 13.71
N ARG A 106 -3.98 -9.77 14.41
CA ARG A 106 -4.73 -10.20 15.60
C ARG A 106 -5.83 -11.16 15.16
N LYS A 107 -6.01 -12.28 15.86
CA LYS A 107 -6.99 -13.32 15.52
C LYS A 107 -8.41 -12.79 15.21
N PRO A 108 -8.99 -11.85 15.98
CA PRO A 108 -10.33 -11.31 15.66
C PRO A 108 -10.41 -10.51 14.36
N LEU A 109 -9.28 -10.05 13.83
CA LEU A 109 -9.18 -9.22 12.63
C LEU A 109 -8.61 -9.99 11.42
N HIS A 110 -8.34 -11.28 11.59
CA HIS A 110 -7.78 -12.11 10.54
C HIS A 110 -8.89 -12.76 9.71
N ALA A 111 -9.33 -12.05 8.66
CA ALA A 111 -10.38 -12.47 7.73
C ALA A 111 -11.70 -12.92 8.41
N PRO A 112 -12.33 -12.07 9.24
CA PRO A 112 -13.65 -12.38 9.82
C PRO A 112 -14.73 -12.38 8.74
N GLU A 113 -15.82 -13.09 9.00
CA GLU A 113 -17.03 -12.98 8.18
C GLU A 113 -17.62 -11.56 8.30
N LEU A 114 -18.04 -10.97 7.18
CA LEU A 114 -18.53 -9.58 7.17
C LEU A 114 -19.75 -9.38 8.09
N ILE A 115 -20.54 -10.44 8.30
CA ILE A 115 -21.70 -10.41 9.19
C ILE A 115 -21.35 -10.42 10.68
N GLU A 116 -20.08 -10.65 11.03
CA GLU A 116 -19.59 -10.66 12.42
C GLU A 116 -18.91 -9.33 12.80
N LEU A 117 -18.84 -8.36 11.88
CA LEU A 117 -18.15 -7.08 12.06
C LEU A 117 -19.01 -5.97 12.70
N PHE A 118 -20.24 -6.27 13.12
CA PHE A 118 -21.19 -5.31 13.71
C PHE A 118 -21.72 -5.76 15.08
#